data_AF-A0AAW1ZZP5-F1
#
_entry.id   AF-A0AAW1ZZP5-F1
#
_cell.length_a   1.000
_cell.length_b   1.000
_cell.length_c   1.000
_cell.angle_alpha   90.00
_cell.angle_beta   90.00
_cell.angle_gamma   90.00
#
_symmetry.space_group_name_H-M   'P 1'
#
loop_
_entity.id
_entity.type
_entity.pdbx_description
1 polymer ?
#
loop_
_entity_poly.entity_id
_entity_poly.type
_entity_poly.pdbx_seq_one_letter_code
_entity_poly.pdbx_strand_id
1 'polypeptide(L)'
;MEPRFRRRADGSLNLAVTMEVAKVKEANKGKPYTRPLSPEIMLNKAKKSLILHHGDLANRKHLLGFFEIQFGVFRGQTFRWVAENALGYAAYLVAAMKRDHTGGSKDSQEHAHNKGSFREYTELFPSGRIAIALKEEQYAEKAPQHAAATQLTPPTQHAAAPQLTPPTQLTPTTQHTATTHTSTTSLRSLLVTRLPNQKSLTKTVERLVSPHKATP
;
A
#
# COMPACT_ATOMS: atom_id res chain seq x y z
N MET A 1 11.60 -4.82 18.02
CA MET A 1 12.77 -4.78 17.18
C MET A 1 12.34 -4.14 15.90
N GLU A 2 12.99 -3.05 15.55
CA GLU A 2 12.75 -2.39 14.28
C GLU A 2 13.28 -3.27 13.13
N PRO A 3 12.48 -3.51 12.09
CA PRO A 3 12.93 -4.28 10.95
C PRO A 3 13.95 -3.47 10.13
N ARG A 4 14.98 -4.15 9.64
CA ARG A 4 15.95 -3.56 8.71
C ARG A 4 15.34 -3.44 7.30
N PHE A 5 14.67 -2.32 7.03
CA PHE A 5 14.16 -2.02 5.70
C PHE A 5 15.29 -1.83 4.69
N ARG A 6 15.24 -2.60 3.60
CA ARG A 6 16.24 -2.52 2.53
C ARG A 6 16.03 -1.28 1.67
N ARG A 7 17.13 -0.66 1.26
CA ARG A 7 17.16 0.49 0.35
C ARG A 7 17.97 0.15 -0.91
N ARG A 8 17.66 0.81 -2.01
CA ARG A 8 18.45 0.79 -3.24
C ARG A 8 19.61 1.80 -3.13
N ALA A 9 20.49 1.82 -4.12
CA ALA A 9 21.63 2.73 -4.18
C ALA A 9 21.22 4.23 -4.18
N ASP A 10 20.05 4.54 -4.73
CA ASP A 10 19.46 5.89 -4.74
C ASP A 10 18.78 6.27 -3.40
N GLY A 11 18.88 5.42 -2.37
CA GLY A 11 18.23 5.62 -1.07
C GLY A 11 16.74 5.28 -1.02
N SER A 12 16.11 4.97 -2.16
CA SER A 12 14.70 4.56 -2.23
C SER A 12 14.46 3.21 -1.56
N LEU A 13 13.23 2.94 -1.10
CA LEU A 13 12.89 1.65 -0.50
C LEU A 13 12.93 0.52 -1.53
N ASN A 14 13.63 -0.55 -1.18
CA ASN A 14 13.65 -1.76 -1.97
C ASN A 14 12.45 -2.64 -1.62
N LEU A 15 11.48 -2.72 -2.53
CA LEU A 15 10.26 -3.53 -2.38
C LEU A 15 10.42 -4.97 -2.91
N ALA A 16 11.55 -5.31 -3.54
CA ALA A 16 11.77 -6.64 -4.10
C ALA A 16 11.90 -7.69 -3.00
N VAL A 17 11.59 -8.95 -3.32
CA VAL A 17 11.80 -10.07 -2.39
C VAL A 17 13.29 -10.43 -2.28
N THR A 18 13.74 -10.97 -1.14
CA THR A 18 15.09 -11.57 -1.00
C THR A 18 15.17 -12.96 -1.61
N MET A 19 16.38 -13.53 -1.70
CA MET A 19 16.54 -14.96 -2.03
C MET A 19 15.99 -15.89 -0.92
N GLU A 20 16.04 -15.46 0.35
CA GLU A 20 15.47 -16.22 1.49
C GLU A 20 13.96 -16.45 1.35
N VAL A 21 13.26 -15.55 0.65
CA VAL A 21 11.84 -15.71 0.32
C VAL A 21 11.57 -16.95 -0.53
N ALA A 22 12.47 -17.33 -1.44
CA ALA A 22 12.29 -18.51 -2.27
C ALA A 22 12.27 -19.79 -1.43
N LYS A 23 13.19 -19.89 -0.45
CA LYS A 23 13.25 -21.03 0.48
C LYS A 23 11.97 -21.17 1.29
N VAL A 24 11.46 -20.06 1.84
CA VAL A 24 10.21 -20.08 2.62
C VAL A 24 9.00 -20.44 1.75
N LYS A 25 8.92 -19.91 0.53
CA LYS A 25 7.83 -20.25 -0.41
C LYS A 25 7.84 -21.72 -0.74
N GLU A 26 8.99 -22.28 -1.07
CA GLU A 26 9.12 -23.70 -1.39
C GLU A 26 8.81 -24.56 -0.16
N ALA A 27 9.34 -24.21 1.01
CA ALA A 27 9.03 -24.92 2.25
C ALA A 27 7.54 -24.87 2.62
N ASN A 28 6.81 -23.82 2.23
CA ASN A 28 5.38 -23.70 2.47
C ASN A 28 4.50 -24.28 1.35
N LYS A 29 5.10 -24.65 0.22
CA LYS A 29 4.38 -25.24 -0.90
C LYS A 29 3.89 -26.64 -0.52
N GLY A 30 2.63 -26.93 -0.83
CA GLY A 30 2.02 -28.22 -0.50
C GLY A 30 1.74 -28.45 0.99
N LYS A 31 2.09 -27.52 1.88
CA LYS A 31 1.70 -27.64 3.30
C LYS A 31 0.17 -27.56 3.43
N PRO A 32 -0.44 -28.44 4.25
CA PRO A 32 -1.87 -28.39 4.48
C PRO A 32 -2.27 -27.07 5.12
N TYR A 33 -3.53 -26.69 4.92
CA TYR A 33 -4.13 -25.58 5.64
C TYR A 33 -4.09 -25.86 7.14
N THR A 34 -3.76 -24.84 7.92
CA THR A 34 -3.79 -24.92 9.39
C THR A 34 -4.65 -23.79 9.89
N ARG A 35 -5.54 -24.10 10.84
CA ARG A 35 -6.35 -23.08 11.49
C ARG A 35 -5.45 -22.04 12.17
N PRO A 36 -5.76 -20.73 12.08
CA PRO A 36 -4.99 -19.72 12.78
C PRO A 36 -4.99 -19.95 14.28
N LEU A 37 -3.87 -19.62 14.91
CA LEU A 37 -3.78 -19.58 16.36
C LEU A 37 -4.62 -18.42 16.92
N SER A 38 -5.19 -18.63 18.10
CA SER A 38 -5.90 -17.56 18.81
C SER A 38 -4.96 -16.40 19.15
N PRO A 39 -5.50 -15.18 19.32
CA PRO A 39 -4.73 -14.01 19.72
C PRO A 39 -3.88 -14.23 20.98
N GLU A 40 -4.42 -14.95 21.96
CA GLU A 40 -3.76 -15.23 23.23
C GLU A 40 -2.54 -16.15 23.06
N ILE A 41 -2.68 -17.24 22.30
CA ILE A 41 -1.56 -18.16 22.02
C ILE A 41 -0.45 -17.41 21.27
N MET A 42 -0.82 -16.59 20.29
CA MET A 42 0.11 -15.79 19.51
C MET A 42 0.85 -14.77 20.38
N LEU A 43 0.14 -14.10 21.27
CA LEU A 43 0.70 -13.17 22.24
C LEU A 43 1.71 -13.87 23.16
N ASN A 44 1.35 -15.02 23.72
CA ASN A 44 2.22 -15.79 24.60
C ASN A 44 3.48 -16.27 23.88
N LYS A 45 3.34 -16.74 22.63
CA LYS A 45 4.48 -17.15 21.79
C LYS A 45 5.41 -15.96 21.51
N ALA A 46 4.84 -14.82 21.11
CA ALA A 46 5.61 -13.61 20.84
C ALA A 46 6.34 -13.08 22.09
N LYS A 47 5.68 -13.08 23.27
CA LYS A 47 6.31 -12.68 24.54
C LYS A 47 7.51 -13.56 24.88
N LYS A 48 7.37 -14.89 24.76
CA LYS A 48 8.46 -15.84 25.02
C LYS A 48 9.65 -15.59 24.09
N SER A 49 9.41 -15.44 22.79
CA SER A 49 10.46 -15.13 21.82
C SER A 49 11.11 -13.76 22.09
N LEU A 50 10.31 -12.76 22.44
CA LEU A 50 10.80 -11.41 22.72
C LEU A 50 11.74 -11.38 23.94
N ILE A 51 11.39 -12.09 25.01
CA ILE A 51 12.25 -12.25 26.20
C ILE A 51 13.57 -12.93 25.83
N LEU A 52 13.50 -14.02 25.06
CA LEU A 52 14.70 -14.75 24.60
C LEU A 52 15.64 -13.86 23.76
N HIS A 53 15.08 -12.89 23.03
CA HIS A 53 15.85 -11.95 22.20
C HIS A 53 16.12 -10.61 22.91
N HIS A 54 15.99 -10.54 24.23
CA HIS A 54 16.28 -9.36 25.06
C HIS A 54 15.55 -8.09 24.60
N GLY A 55 14.34 -8.21 24.06
CA GLY A 55 13.56 -7.06 23.65
C GLY A 55 12.56 -6.60 24.71
N ASP A 56 12.15 -5.34 24.59
CA ASP A 56 11.21 -4.70 25.51
C ASP A 56 9.74 -5.12 25.28
N LEU A 57 9.09 -5.69 26.30
CA LEU A 57 7.68 -6.08 26.31
C LEU A 57 6.71 -4.89 26.29
N ALA A 58 7.10 -3.74 26.83
CA ALA A 58 6.29 -2.52 26.82
C ALA A 58 6.27 -1.89 25.42
N ASN A 59 7.28 -2.17 24.60
CA ASN A 59 7.36 -1.68 23.25
C ASN A 59 6.48 -2.50 22.29
N ARG A 60 5.35 -1.91 21.88
CA ARG A 60 4.40 -2.55 20.94
C ARG A 60 5.04 -2.99 19.63
N LYS A 61 5.98 -2.20 19.08
CA LYS A 61 6.72 -2.56 17.85
C LYS A 61 7.57 -3.82 18.08
N HIS A 62 8.12 -3.96 19.28
CA HIS A 62 8.90 -5.13 19.64
C HIS A 62 8.07 -6.39 19.73
N LEU A 63 6.95 -6.30 20.45
CA LEU A 63 6.02 -7.41 20.59
C LEU A 63 5.46 -7.86 19.23
N LEU A 64 4.94 -6.94 18.44
CA LEU A 64 4.37 -7.25 17.12
C LEU A 64 5.41 -7.79 16.13
N GLY A 65 6.67 -7.37 16.24
CA GLY A 65 7.74 -7.90 15.39
C GLY A 65 7.93 -9.40 15.52
N PHE A 66 7.54 -10.00 16.65
CA PHE A 66 7.60 -11.45 16.90
C PHE A 66 6.28 -12.19 16.65
N PHE A 67 5.21 -11.49 16.25
CA PHE A 67 3.99 -12.16 15.81
C PHE A 67 4.26 -12.89 14.50
N GLU A 68 3.72 -14.09 14.36
CA GLU A 68 3.82 -14.86 13.12
C GLU A 68 2.64 -14.55 12.19
N ILE A 69 2.92 -14.44 10.90
CA ILE A 69 1.87 -14.35 9.88
C ILE A 69 1.19 -15.71 9.74
N GLN A 70 -0.13 -15.73 9.85
CA GLN A 70 -0.94 -16.96 9.81
C GLN A 70 -1.68 -17.16 8.49
N PHE A 71 -1.50 -16.23 7.55
CA PHE A 71 -2.10 -16.22 6.22
C PHE A 71 -1.05 -16.03 5.11
N GLY A 72 -1.47 -16.28 3.87
CA GLY A 72 -0.64 -16.07 2.69
C GLY A 72 0.49 -17.10 2.53
N VAL A 73 1.48 -16.75 1.70
CA VAL A 73 2.57 -17.68 1.32
C VAL A 73 3.71 -17.73 2.34
N PHE A 74 3.77 -16.76 3.27
CA PHE A 74 4.82 -16.64 4.28
C PHE A 74 4.40 -17.12 5.66
N ARG A 75 3.33 -17.94 5.74
CA ARG A 75 2.83 -18.51 6.99
C ARG A 75 3.96 -19.07 7.85
N GLY A 76 3.92 -18.75 9.14
CA GLY A 76 4.92 -19.15 10.13
C GLY A 76 6.12 -18.20 10.25
N GLN A 77 6.31 -17.24 9.33
CA GLN A 77 7.35 -16.22 9.47
C GLN A 77 6.89 -15.08 10.37
N THR A 78 7.83 -14.47 11.10
CA THR A 78 7.53 -13.30 11.93
C THR A 78 7.20 -12.08 11.06
N PHE A 79 6.39 -11.16 11.58
CA PHE A 79 6.07 -9.90 10.89
C PHE A 79 7.34 -9.11 10.56
N ARG A 80 8.31 -9.10 11.47
CA ARG A 80 9.64 -8.52 11.23
C ARG A 80 10.32 -9.16 10.03
N TRP A 81 10.36 -10.50 9.98
CA TRP A 81 10.99 -11.20 8.86
C TRP A 81 10.34 -10.82 7.53
N VAL A 82 9.01 -10.76 7.48
CA VAL A 82 8.28 -10.39 6.24
C VAL A 82 8.58 -8.94 5.85
N ALA A 83 8.63 -8.01 6.80
CA ALA A 83 8.96 -6.61 6.53
C ALA A 83 10.39 -6.43 5.98
N GLU A 84 11.36 -7.21 6.46
CA GLU A 84 12.76 -7.16 5.99
C GLU A 84 12.94 -7.83 4.62
N ASN A 85 12.30 -8.99 4.42
CA ASN A 85 12.57 -9.87 3.28
C ASN A 85 11.59 -9.72 2.12
N ALA A 86 10.37 -9.25 2.39
CA ALA A 86 9.29 -9.19 1.42
C ALA A 86 8.43 -7.94 1.59
N LEU A 87 9.06 -6.77 1.77
CA LEU A 87 8.37 -5.50 2.02
C LEU A 87 7.28 -5.19 0.99
N GLY A 88 7.54 -5.42 -0.30
CA GLY A 88 6.54 -5.20 -1.35
C GLY A 88 5.31 -6.10 -1.22
N TYR A 89 5.47 -7.31 -0.68
CA TYR A 89 4.37 -8.23 -0.40
C TYR A 89 3.60 -7.79 0.85
N ALA A 90 4.30 -7.41 1.93
CA ALA A 90 3.67 -6.86 3.13
C ALA A 90 2.80 -5.65 2.81
N ALA A 91 3.37 -4.69 2.07
CA ALA A 91 2.68 -3.49 1.64
C ALA A 91 1.48 -3.80 0.72
N TYR A 92 1.61 -4.77 -0.19
CA TYR A 92 0.50 -5.22 -1.02
C TYR A 92 -0.66 -5.73 -0.17
N LEU A 93 -0.39 -6.64 0.77
CA LEU A 93 -1.40 -7.22 1.64
C LEU A 93 -2.13 -6.15 2.44
N VAL A 94 -1.38 -5.21 3.03
CA VAL A 94 -1.98 -4.12 3.82
C VAL A 94 -2.79 -3.18 2.94
N ALA A 95 -2.31 -2.83 1.75
CA ALA A 95 -3.08 -2.04 0.78
C ALA A 95 -4.39 -2.75 0.39
N ALA A 96 -4.37 -4.08 0.20
CA ALA A 96 -5.57 -4.86 -0.06
C ALA A 96 -6.54 -4.88 1.14
N MET A 97 -6.04 -5.07 2.35
CA MET A 97 -6.83 -5.03 3.59
C MET A 97 -7.49 -3.67 3.83
N LYS A 98 -6.80 -2.57 3.49
CA LYS A 98 -7.36 -1.22 3.58
C LYS A 98 -8.48 -0.95 2.57
N ARG A 99 -8.60 -1.77 1.51
CA ARG A 99 -9.71 -1.68 0.55
C ARG A 99 -10.88 -2.54 1.00
N ASP A 100 -10.58 -3.76 1.46
CA ASP A 100 -11.58 -4.68 2.00
C ASP A 100 -11.62 -4.63 3.53
N HIS A 101 -12.40 -3.67 4.05
CA HIS A 101 -12.61 -3.47 5.48
C HIS A 101 -13.35 -4.64 6.14
N THR A 102 -13.97 -5.53 5.37
CA THR A 102 -14.64 -6.73 5.90
C THR A 102 -13.65 -7.85 6.22
N GLY A 103 -12.38 -7.71 5.84
CA GLY A 103 -11.36 -8.76 5.97
C GLY A 103 -11.56 -9.91 4.98
N GLY A 104 -12.55 -9.80 4.09
CA GLY A 104 -13.13 -10.88 3.31
C GLY A 104 -14.20 -11.60 4.15
N SER A 105 -15.41 -11.75 3.61
CA SER A 105 -16.58 -12.34 4.30
C SER A 105 -16.39 -13.78 4.82
N LYS A 106 -15.24 -14.41 4.55
CA LYS A 106 -14.88 -15.78 4.92
C LYS A 106 -13.78 -15.86 5.98
N ASP A 107 -13.28 -14.74 6.48
CA ASP A 107 -12.24 -14.73 7.51
C ASP A 107 -12.79 -15.18 8.86
N SER A 108 -12.07 -16.08 9.54
CA SER A 108 -12.33 -16.34 10.95
C SER A 108 -11.88 -15.15 11.81
N GLN A 109 -12.42 -15.02 13.01
CA GLN A 109 -12.04 -13.95 13.94
C GLN A 109 -10.53 -13.92 14.23
N GLU A 110 -9.89 -15.08 14.29
CA GLU A 110 -8.45 -15.21 14.52
C GLU A 110 -7.63 -14.74 13.30
N HIS A 111 -8.09 -15.01 12.07
CA HIS A 111 -7.48 -14.44 10.86
C HIS A 111 -7.60 -12.92 10.85
N ALA A 112 -8.80 -12.39 11.13
CA ALA A 112 -9.04 -10.96 11.17
C ALA A 112 -8.13 -10.25 12.19
N HIS A 113 -7.94 -10.84 13.38
CA HIS A 113 -7.03 -10.30 14.39
C HIS A 113 -5.56 -10.34 13.96
N ASN A 114 -5.11 -11.43 13.32
CA ASN A 114 -3.73 -11.53 12.82
C ASN A 114 -3.48 -10.54 11.67
N LYS A 115 -4.42 -10.40 10.73
CA LYS A 115 -4.36 -9.39 9.66
C LYS A 115 -4.32 -7.97 10.22
N GLY A 116 -5.17 -7.67 11.21
CA GLY A 116 -5.19 -6.38 11.91
C GLY A 116 -3.85 -6.07 12.58
N SER A 117 -3.28 -7.04 13.29
CA SER A 117 -1.95 -6.90 13.92
C SER A 117 -0.82 -6.74 12.90
N PHE A 118 -0.90 -7.43 11.75
CA PHE A 118 0.07 -7.31 10.67
C PHE A 118 0.02 -5.93 10.01
N ARG A 119 -1.19 -5.42 9.79
CA ARG A 119 -1.43 -4.05 9.33
C ARG A 119 -0.86 -3.03 10.32
N GLU A 120 -1.22 -3.12 11.59
CA GLU A 120 -0.73 -2.26 12.67
C GLU A 120 0.81 -2.23 12.65
N TYR A 121 1.45 -3.40 12.66
CA TYR A 121 2.90 -3.51 12.65
C TYR A 121 3.54 -2.81 11.44
N THR A 122 2.99 -3.01 10.25
CA THR A 122 3.53 -2.41 9.02
C THR A 122 3.41 -0.89 9.03
N GLU A 123 2.31 -0.36 9.60
CA GLU A 123 2.05 1.09 9.68
C GLU A 123 2.89 1.80 10.78
N LEU A 124 3.42 1.07 11.77
CA LEU A 124 4.28 1.62 12.84
C LEU A 124 5.61 2.20 12.37
N PHE A 125 5.98 1.98 11.10
CA PHE A 125 7.25 2.43 10.52
C PHE A 125 7.03 3.36 9.33
N PRO A 126 7.78 4.47 9.21
CA PRO A 126 7.72 5.34 8.04
C PRO A 126 7.95 4.58 6.72
N SER A 127 8.93 3.68 6.70
CA SER A 127 9.22 2.84 5.52
C SER A 127 8.05 1.95 5.12
N GLY A 128 7.34 1.36 6.09
CA GLY A 128 6.16 0.55 5.82
C GLY A 128 5.02 1.38 5.22
N ARG A 129 4.76 2.57 5.78
CA ARG A 129 3.75 3.51 5.25
C ARG A 129 4.05 3.96 3.82
N ILE A 130 5.30 4.30 3.51
CA ILE A 130 5.72 4.65 2.14
C ILE A 130 5.51 3.45 1.20
N ALA A 131 5.89 2.24 1.62
CA ALA A 131 5.69 1.04 0.81
C ALA A 131 4.20 0.77 0.53
N ILE A 132 3.33 0.95 1.53
CA ILE A 132 1.86 0.82 1.39
C ILE A 132 1.35 1.84 0.36
N ALA A 133 1.72 3.12 0.49
CA ALA A 133 1.31 4.17 -0.44
C ALA A 133 1.73 3.87 -1.88
N LEU A 134 2.98 3.43 -2.10
CA LEU A 134 3.47 3.00 -3.42
C LEU A 134 2.65 1.84 -3.99
N LYS A 135 2.19 0.92 -3.13
CA LYS A 135 1.32 -0.18 -3.57
C LYS A 135 -0.08 0.31 -3.89
N GLU A 136 -0.68 1.16 -3.07
CA GLU A 136 -1.99 1.77 -3.32
C GLU A 136 -2.02 2.51 -4.67
N GLU A 137 -0.98 3.30 -4.99
CA GLU A 137 -0.83 3.96 -6.30
C GLU A 137 -0.73 2.96 -7.46
N GLN A 138 0.14 1.94 -7.33
CA GLN A 138 0.27 0.88 -8.34
C GLN A 138 -1.04 0.12 -8.61
N TYR A 139 -1.92 0.02 -7.60
CA TYR A 139 -3.24 -0.58 -7.77
C TYR A 139 -4.25 0.35 -8.42
N ALA A 140 -4.17 1.65 -8.14
CA ALA A 140 -5.02 2.66 -8.78
C ALA A 140 -4.70 2.78 -10.27
N GLU A 141 -3.42 2.74 -10.64
CA GLU A 141 -2.97 2.78 -12.05
C GLU A 141 -3.37 1.54 -12.85
N LYS A 142 -3.51 0.39 -12.18
CA LYS A 142 -3.91 -0.89 -12.79
C LYS A 142 -5.41 -1.16 -12.76
N ALA A 143 -6.20 -0.32 -12.11
CA ALA A 143 -7.65 -0.43 -12.17
C ALA A 143 -8.09 -0.19 -13.63
N PRO A 144 -8.89 -1.06 -14.24
CA PRO A 144 -9.27 -0.90 -15.64
C PRO A 144 -9.93 0.45 -15.85
N GLN A 145 -9.38 1.24 -16.78
CA GLN A 145 -10.01 2.42 -17.37
C GLN A 145 -11.23 2.05 -18.24
N HIS A 146 -12.02 1.05 -17.84
CA HIS A 146 -13.25 0.61 -18.51
C HIS A 146 -14.50 1.22 -17.87
N ALA A 147 -14.45 2.51 -17.54
CA ALA A 147 -15.63 3.25 -17.10
C ALA A 147 -15.71 4.67 -17.69
N ALA A 148 -14.94 4.96 -18.76
CA ALA A 148 -14.93 6.28 -19.39
C ALA A 148 -14.94 6.21 -20.92
N ALA A 149 -15.93 5.51 -21.47
CA ALA A 149 -16.51 5.68 -22.81
C ALA A 149 -17.80 4.87 -22.77
N THR A 150 -18.99 5.46 -22.65
CA THR A 150 -19.67 6.09 -23.78
C THR A 150 -20.54 7.25 -23.29
N GLN A 151 -20.26 8.43 -23.85
CA GLN A 151 -21.12 9.60 -23.78
C GLN A 151 -22.27 9.47 -24.80
N LEU A 152 -23.45 9.95 -24.38
CA LEU A 152 -24.39 10.77 -25.14
C LEU A 152 -24.87 10.26 -26.52
N THR A 153 -26.10 9.79 -26.58
CA THR A 153 -26.93 9.86 -27.80
C THR A 153 -28.09 10.84 -27.59
N PRO A 154 -28.33 11.78 -28.52
CA PRO A 154 -29.47 12.71 -28.49
C PRO A 154 -30.74 12.05 -29.06
N PRO A 155 -31.96 12.39 -28.60
CA PRO A 155 -33.18 11.93 -29.26
C PRO A 155 -33.64 12.97 -30.30
N THR A 156 -33.71 12.56 -31.57
CA THR A 156 -34.46 13.28 -32.61
C THR A 156 -35.64 12.43 -33.08
N GLN A 157 -36.78 13.09 -33.15
CA GLN A 157 -38.16 12.62 -33.32
C GLN A 157 -38.45 12.13 -34.75
N HIS A 158 -39.45 11.25 -34.92
CA HIS A 158 -40.48 11.35 -35.96
C HIS A 158 -41.71 10.49 -35.61
N ALA A 159 -42.86 10.91 -36.13
CA ALA A 159 -44.19 10.78 -35.56
C ALA A 159 -45.07 9.69 -36.21
N ALA A 160 -46.11 9.23 -35.48
CA ALA A 160 -47.47 9.02 -35.99
C ALA A 160 -48.44 8.71 -34.83
N ALA A 161 -49.53 9.49 -34.73
CA ALA A 161 -50.69 9.33 -33.84
C ALA A 161 -51.76 8.43 -34.52
N PRO A 162 -53.00 8.20 -33.98
CA PRO A 162 -53.62 8.72 -32.74
C PRO A 162 -54.39 7.66 -31.90
N GLN A 163 -54.80 8.00 -30.66
CA GLN A 163 -56.21 8.03 -30.22
C GLN A 163 -56.44 8.17 -28.69
N LEU A 164 -57.32 9.12 -28.37
CA LEU A 164 -58.39 9.17 -27.35
C LEU A 164 -58.13 9.42 -25.83
N THR A 165 -58.55 10.63 -25.43
CA THR A 165 -59.29 11.08 -24.21
C THR A 165 -58.59 11.33 -22.84
N PRO A 166 -58.90 12.48 -22.15
CA PRO A 166 -58.44 12.89 -20.79
C PRO A 166 -59.59 12.68 -19.72
N PRO A 167 -59.56 13.16 -18.44
CA PRO A 167 -58.67 14.16 -17.81
C PRO A 167 -58.31 14.01 -16.28
N THR A 168 -57.53 15.00 -15.78
CA THR A 168 -57.50 15.54 -14.39
C THR A 168 -56.75 14.71 -13.34
N GLN A 169 -55.68 15.18 -12.65
CA GLN A 169 -55.70 16.26 -11.64
C GLN A 169 -54.29 16.76 -11.24
N LEU A 170 -54.28 17.92 -10.57
CA LEU A 170 -53.22 18.91 -10.34
C LEU A 170 -52.29 18.67 -9.11
N THR A 171 -50.97 18.93 -9.30
CA THR A 171 -50.01 19.73 -8.45
C THR A 171 -49.52 19.25 -7.06
N PRO A 172 -48.45 19.86 -6.44
CA PRO A 172 -47.09 20.17 -6.95
C PRO A 172 -45.92 20.01 -5.91
N THR A 173 -44.67 20.19 -6.38
CA THR A 173 -43.41 20.65 -5.69
C THR A 173 -42.79 19.80 -4.56
N THR A 174 -41.50 19.47 -4.60
CA THR A 174 -40.43 20.38 -4.11
C THR A 174 -39.06 19.99 -4.68
N GLN A 175 -38.36 21.00 -5.22
CA GLN A 175 -36.96 20.98 -5.62
C GLN A 175 -36.07 21.15 -4.38
N HIS A 176 -34.96 20.40 -4.29
CA HIS A 176 -33.74 20.92 -3.67
C HIS A 176 -32.51 20.47 -4.46
N THR A 177 -31.90 21.47 -5.07
CA THR A 177 -30.55 21.51 -5.61
C THR A 177 -29.51 21.47 -4.48
N ALA A 178 -28.48 20.64 -4.60
CA ALA A 178 -27.20 20.90 -3.96
C ALA A 178 -26.08 20.20 -4.76
N THR A 179 -25.46 21.01 -5.60
CA THR A 179 -24.22 20.73 -6.31
C THR A 179 -23.06 20.80 -5.31
N THR A 180 -22.23 19.76 -5.19
CA THR A 180 -20.88 19.90 -4.62
C THR A 180 -19.93 18.98 -5.39
N HIS A 181 -19.23 19.58 -6.34
CA HIS A 181 -18.10 18.97 -7.01
C HIS A 181 -16.87 19.13 -6.11
N THR A 182 -16.46 18.09 -5.39
CA THR A 182 -15.12 18.05 -4.81
C THR A 182 -14.17 17.45 -5.84
N SER A 183 -13.66 18.31 -6.70
CA SER A 183 -12.52 18.01 -7.58
C SER A 183 -11.30 17.72 -6.70
N THR A 184 -10.85 16.47 -6.68
CA THR A 184 -9.57 16.07 -6.07
C THR A 184 -8.44 16.51 -7.01
N THR A 185 -7.97 17.73 -6.82
CA THR A 185 -6.78 18.22 -7.51
C THR A 185 -5.57 17.37 -7.07
N SER A 186 -5.08 16.56 -8.00
CA SER A 186 -3.85 15.78 -7.87
C SER A 186 -2.67 16.69 -7.51
N LEU A 187 -1.93 16.35 -6.45
CA LEU A 187 -0.77 17.10 -5.93
C LEU A 187 0.44 17.17 -6.90
N ARG A 188 0.30 16.71 -8.16
CA ARG A 188 1.37 16.80 -9.16
C ARG A 188 1.68 18.23 -9.64
N SER A 189 0.85 19.23 -9.34
CA SER A 189 1.10 20.61 -9.77
C SER A 189 2.05 21.43 -8.87
N LEU A 190 2.47 20.92 -7.71
CA LEU A 190 3.27 21.69 -6.74
C LEU A 190 4.78 21.39 -6.76
N LEU A 191 5.27 20.55 -7.68
CA LEU A 191 6.70 20.21 -7.78
C LEU A 191 7.35 20.55 -9.12
N VAL A 192 6.72 21.38 -9.96
CA VAL A 192 7.40 21.98 -11.11
C VAL A 192 7.92 23.36 -10.74
N THR A 193 8.88 23.41 -9.81
CA THR A 193 9.85 24.51 -9.79
C THR A 193 11.00 24.10 -10.69
N ARG A 194 11.10 24.82 -11.82
CA ARG A 194 12.02 24.59 -12.93
C ARG A 194 13.47 24.47 -12.45
N LEU A 195 14.12 23.33 -12.71
CA LEU A 195 15.58 23.28 -12.79
C LEU A 195 16.02 23.74 -14.20
N PRO A 196 16.93 24.72 -14.33
CA PRO A 196 17.46 25.10 -15.62
C PRO A 196 18.37 23.99 -16.20
N ASN A 197 18.02 23.66 -17.44
CA ASN A 197 18.70 22.89 -18.49
C ASN A 197 20.22 22.67 -18.31
N GLN A 198 20.62 21.40 -18.19
CA GLN A 198 22.01 20.97 -18.05
C GLN A 198 22.69 20.84 -19.43
N LYS A 199 23.16 21.96 -20.02
CA LYS A 199 24.03 21.95 -21.22
C LYS A 199 25.18 22.99 -21.20
N SER A 200 25.65 23.40 -20.02
CA SER A 200 26.85 24.24 -19.92
C SER A 200 27.65 23.92 -18.65
N LEU A 201 28.42 22.84 -18.65
CA LEU A 201 29.43 22.56 -17.62
C LEU A 201 30.80 22.19 -18.19
N THR A 202 31.00 22.31 -19.50
CA THR A 202 32.32 22.19 -20.13
C THR A 202 32.94 23.58 -20.25
N LYS A 203 33.56 24.10 -19.17
CA LYS A 203 34.70 25.06 -19.23
C LYS A 203 35.29 25.58 -17.91
N THR A 204 34.91 25.09 -16.73
CA THR A 204 35.40 25.70 -15.47
C THR A 204 36.05 24.71 -14.48
N VAL A 205 36.62 23.61 -14.96
CA VAL A 205 37.47 22.71 -14.16
C VAL A 205 38.85 22.57 -14.82
N GLU A 206 39.48 23.71 -15.10
CA GLU A 206 40.88 23.76 -15.55
C GLU A 206 41.61 24.97 -14.95
N ARG A 207 41.37 25.24 -13.65
CA ARG A 207 42.11 26.29 -12.93
C ARG A 207 42.36 26.02 -11.45
N LEU A 208 42.49 24.74 -11.06
CA LEU A 208 42.90 24.39 -9.70
C LEU A 208 43.80 23.16 -9.62
N VAL A 209 44.61 22.95 -10.67
CA VAL A 209 45.75 22.04 -10.61
C VAL A 209 46.98 22.79 -11.10
N SER A 210 47.74 23.36 -10.17
CA SER A 210 49.19 23.48 -10.36
C SER A 210 49.92 23.54 -9.01
N PRO A 211 51.07 22.87 -8.92
CA PRO A 211 51.76 22.55 -7.67
C PRO A 211 52.70 23.67 -7.23
N HIS A 212 52.88 23.85 -5.91
CA HIS A 212 53.99 24.63 -5.38
C HIS A 212 55.13 23.71 -4.95
N LYS A 213 56.28 24.00 -5.54
CA LYS A 213 57.57 23.34 -5.43
C LYS A 213 58.35 24.04 -4.30
N ALA A 214 58.81 23.30 -3.30
CA ALA A 214 59.95 23.68 -2.44
C ALA A 214 61.22 23.59 -3.32
N THR A 215 62.32 24.34 -3.18
CA THR A 215 63.05 24.94 -2.04
C THR A 215 64.01 26.00 -2.67
N PRO A 216 64.84 26.72 -1.90
CA PRO A 216 66.21 26.22 -1.61
C PRO A 216 66.53 26.17 -0.12
#